data_AF-A0A845R1K7-F1
#
_entry.id   AF-A0A845R1K7-F1
#
_cell.length_a   1.000
_cell.length_b   1.000
_cell.length_c   1.000
_cell.angle_alpha   90.00
_cell.angle_beta   90.00
_cell.angle_gamma   90.00
#
_symmetry.space_group_name_H-M   'P 1'
#
loop_
_entity.id
_entity.type
_entity.pdbx_description
1 polymer ?
#
loop_
_entity_poly.entity_id
_entity_poly.type
_entity_poly.pdbx_seq_one_letter_code
_entity_poly.pdbx_strand_id
1 'polypeptide(L)'
;MKDKMPHTPFSTPLSGSAKTTQLRIKNILSGPKKQPPVLFLALVFSVCLLCGNLVSCQVAEAETDPPDTSRTEDVSQPKNLSQPEPKEPEYLPASELSFDLNHNGIPEEVRLVVEHRPSGYIDEEVQFWEGETLIDREQPGVCVYSYTGGQDYILRCYDDNDYPGVYFYSYHIGNLSGEFEEVIQSNSVQFDLNFNAPFHNGFDPAAIATYVEELNGTTECPSLGLFSHAWRLVVRDGELVAEEPELPLPWLDAYPDIFTRNPDKSLEENLRDFQAAMTAAYPAPEPVGAVDTLPFDQPLSMIFLSGAGAWCTGLDLNPDGTFTGDYHDSDGSIQYVCQFHGKLGDFVQLTKHSWSLTLEELVLDTKYPVGKEWDEDGFHKISSGPNGFTDGDGNALRPGAWFILYSPEARGNQPGTELYGAQSLWEWCLSRPDIADGEPLGCWDLYNLTSGIGFFSDD
;
A
#
# COMPACT_ATOMS: atom_id res chain seq x y z
N MET A 1 34.29 -16.12 -18.11
CA MET A 1 34.23 -14.89 -18.93
C MET A 1 32.98 -14.14 -18.51
N LYS A 2 33.09 -12.84 -18.24
CA LYS A 2 31.95 -11.99 -17.89
C LYS A 2 31.18 -11.68 -19.18
N ASP A 3 30.08 -12.39 -19.44
CA ASP A 3 29.14 -12.02 -20.49
C ASP A 3 28.16 -10.99 -19.93
N LYS A 4 28.14 -9.81 -20.56
CA LYS A 4 27.22 -8.72 -20.27
C LYS A 4 25.91 -9.02 -21.00
N MET A 5 24.84 -9.30 -20.26
CA MET A 5 23.48 -9.21 -20.79
C MET A 5 23.21 -7.76 -21.24
N PRO A 6 22.59 -7.53 -22.41
CA PRO A 6 22.07 -6.21 -22.75
C PRO A 6 20.89 -5.89 -21.82
N HIS A 7 21.05 -4.88 -20.97
CA HIS A 7 19.96 -4.33 -20.16
C HIS A 7 19.13 -3.37 -21.00
N THR A 8 17.83 -3.60 -21.11
CA THR A 8 16.86 -2.58 -21.53
C THR A 8 16.41 -1.81 -20.27
N PRO A 9 16.29 -0.47 -20.29
CA PRO A 9 15.88 0.31 -19.11
C PRO A 9 14.40 0.10 -18.72
N PHE A 10 13.66 -0.75 -19.43
CA PHE A 10 12.22 -0.95 -19.26
C PHE A 10 11.85 -2.41 -18.93
N SER A 11 12.82 -3.33 -18.90
CA SER A 11 12.59 -4.70 -18.42
C SER A 11 13.35 -4.91 -17.11
N THR A 12 12.65 -5.22 -16.01
CA THR A 12 13.15 -6.02 -14.88
C THR A 12 12.00 -6.42 -13.94
N PRO A 13 12.05 -7.62 -13.34
CA PRO A 13 11.07 -8.12 -12.38
C PRO A 13 11.11 -7.33 -11.06
N LEU A 14 9.96 -7.33 -10.37
CA LEU A 14 9.79 -6.77 -9.03
C LEU A 14 10.64 -7.58 -8.04
N SER A 15 11.66 -6.94 -7.47
CA SER A 15 12.51 -7.48 -6.41
C SER A 15 12.06 -6.84 -5.10
N GLY A 16 11.70 -7.66 -4.11
CA GLY A 16 11.04 -7.28 -2.86
C GLY A 16 11.91 -6.58 -1.81
N SER A 17 12.92 -5.80 -2.21
CA SER A 17 13.70 -4.98 -1.26
C SER A 17 13.46 -3.49 -1.51
N ALA A 18 12.92 -2.80 -0.49
CA ALA A 18 12.69 -1.36 -0.47
C ALA A 18 13.93 -0.55 -0.89
N LYS A 19 15.13 -1.04 -0.56
CA LYS A 19 16.41 -0.41 -0.94
C LYS A 19 16.66 -0.46 -2.45
N THR A 20 16.25 -1.54 -3.10
CA THR A 20 16.40 -1.74 -4.55
C THR A 20 15.37 -0.91 -5.31
N THR A 21 14.12 -0.83 -4.81
CA THR A 21 13.07 0.05 -5.33
C THR A 21 13.47 1.52 -5.22
N GLN A 22 14.02 1.95 -4.08
CA GLN A 22 14.53 3.30 -3.87
C GLN A 22 15.66 3.66 -4.84
N LEU A 23 16.65 2.77 -5.03
CA LEU A 23 17.75 2.98 -5.98
C LEU A 23 17.26 3.01 -7.44
N ARG A 24 16.19 2.28 -7.77
CA ARG A 24 15.57 2.25 -9.10
C ARG A 24 14.79 3.54 -9.39
N ILE A 25 13.97 4.01 -8.45
CA ILE A 25 13.27 5.31 -8.55
C ILE A 25 14.29 6.43 -8.72
N LYS A 26 15.35 6.45 -7.91
CA LYS A 26 16.45 7.42 -8.05
C LYS A 26 17.10 7.38 -9.44
N ASN A 27 17.33 6.19 -10.02
CA ASN A 27 17.92 6.07 -11.35
C ASN A 27 16.97 6.47 -12.49
N ILE A 28 15.66 6.23 -12.37
CA ILE A 28 14.64 6.65 -13.35
C ILE A 28 14.52 8.18 -13.36
N LEU A 29 14.50 8.82 -12.18
CA LEU A 29 14.44 10.27 -12.04
C LEU A 29 15.76 10.97 -12.45
N SER A 30 16.88 10.24 -12.41
CA SER A 30 18.23 10.76 -12.76
C SER A 30 18.67 10.49 -14.20
N GLY A 31 17.82 9.88 -15.06
CA GLY A 31 18.17 9.58 -16.45
C GLY A 31 18.45 10.83 -17.30
N PRO A 32 19.35 10.78 -18.30
CA PRO A 32 19.73 11.95 -19.08
C PRO A 32 18.55 12.49 -19.91
N LYS A 33 18.05 13.67 -19.53
CA LYS A 33 16.97 14.43 -20.18
C LYS A 33 17.40 14.96 -21.57
N LYS A 34 17.41 14.10 -22.59
CA LYS A 34 17.19 14.58 -23.97
C LYS A 34 15.69 14.53 -24.24
N GLN A 35 15.08 15.70 -24.41
CA GLN A 35 13.67 15.80 -24.80
C GLN A 35 13.41 14.94 -26.06
N PRO A 36 12.39 14.07 -26.06
CA PRO A 36 12.02 13.34 -27.26
C PRO A 36 11.60 14.35 -28.35
N PRO A 37 11.87 14.08 -29.64
CA PRO A 37 11.54 14.99 -30.73
C PRO A 37 10.04 15.33 -30.71
N VAL A 38 9.70 16.62 -30.84
CA VAL A 38 8.32 17.14 -30.78
C VAL A 38 7.34 16.37 -31.70
N LEU A 39 7.83 15.85 -32.83
CA LEU A 39 7.05 15.01 -33.75
C LEU A 39 6.60 13.67 -33.13
N PHE A 40 7.40 13.07 -32.25
CA PHE A 40 7.05 11.84 -31.55
C PHE A 40 5.95 12.10 -30.52
N LEU A 41 6.06 13.20 -29.76
CA LEU A 41 5.04 13.64 -28.81
C LEU A 41 3.70 13.94 -29.51
N ALA A 42 3.73 14.63 -30.66
CA ALA A 42 2.53 14.91 -31.46
C ALA A 42 1.89 13.63 -32.02
N LEU A 43 2.69 12.63 -32.37
CA LEU A 43 2.21 11.35 -32.90
C LEU A 43 1.56 10.50 -31.80
N VAL A 44 2.14 10.45 -30.60
CA VAL A 44 1.55 9.80 -29.43
C VAL A 44 0.25 10.50 -29.01
N PHE A 45 0.21 11.83 -29.00
CA PHE A 45 -1.03 12.59 -28.72
C PHE A 45 -2.13 12.30 -29.75
N SER A 46 -1.75 12.14 -31.02
CA SER A 46 -2.70 11.79 -32.08
C SER A 46 -3.23 10.36 -31.93
N VAL A 47 -2.39 9.41 -31.50
CA VAL A 47 -2.83 8.04 -31.19
C VAL A 47 -3.79 8.04 -30.00
N CYS A 48 -3.48 8.75 -28.91
CA CYS A 48 -4.38 8.84 -27.75
C CYS A 48 -5.74 9.44 -28.11
N LEU A 49 -5.79 10.47 -28.97
CA LEU A 49 -7.04 11.09 -29.42
C LEU A 49 -7.84 10.20 -30.39
N LEU A 50 -7.17 9.33 -31.16
CA LEU A 50 -7.82 8.42 -32.11
C LEU A 50 -8.23 7.08 -31.48
N CYS A 51 -7.64 6.70 -30.35
CA CYS A 51 -7.96 5.48 -29.59
C CYS A 51 -9.07 5.69 -28.53
N GLY A 52 -9.49 6.93 -28.27
CA GLY A 52 -10.43 7.28 -27.19
C GLY A 52 -11.93 7.10 -27.47
N ASN A 53 -12.34 6.40 -28.53
CA ASN A 53 -13.76 6.19 -28.84
C ASN A 53 -14.08 4.70 -28.98
N LEU A 54 -14.16 3.95 -27.88
CA LEU A 54 -14.83 2.63 -27.83
C LEU A 54 -15.11 2.19 -26.38
N VAL A 55 -15.83 2.99 -25.59
CA VAL A 55 -16.64 2.49 -24.45
C VAL A 55 -17.94 3.28 -24.43
N SER A 56 -19.01 2.67 -24.96
CA SER A 56 -20.36 3.22 -24.97
C SER A 56 -21.13 2.69 -23.77
N CYS A 57 -21.17 3.42 -22.66
CA CYS A 57 -22.11 3.14 -21.58
C CYS A 57 -23.50 3.68 -21.97
N GLN A 58 -24.40 2.78 -22.38
CA GLN A 58 -25.82 3.10 -22.48
C GLN A 58 -26.39 3.14 -21.06
N VAL A 59 -26.75 4.34 -20.59
CA VAL A 59 -27.50 4.55 -19.35
C VAL A 59 -28.99 4.37 -19.67
N ALA A 60 -29.63 3.42 -19.00
CA ALA A 60 -31.09 3.29 -18.97
C ALA A 60 -31.61 4.04 -17.73
N GLU A 61 -32.47 5.04 -17.97
CA GLU A 61 -33.17 5.81 -16.94
C GLU A 61 -34.12 4.91 -16.12
N ALA A 62 -34.04 5.01 -14.79
CA ALA A 62 -35.06 4.52 -13.89
C ALA A 62 -35.69 5.71 -13.15
N GLU A 63 -37.01 5.80 -13.23
CA GLU A 63 -37.86 6.88 -12.75
C GLU A 63 -37.82 7.05 -11.21
N THR A 64 -37.82 8.31 -10.79
CA THR A 64 -38.01 8.78 -9.41
C THR A 64 -39.48 8.78 -9.01
N ASP A 65 -39.79 8.27 -7.82
CA ASP A 65 -40.87 8.77 -6.97
C ASP A 65 -40.54 8.57 -5.47
N PRO A 66 -40.82 9.55 -4.58
CA PRO A 66 -40.39 9.55 -3.19
C PRO A 66 -41.45 8.98 -2.23
N PRO A 67 -41.09 8.68 -0.97
CA PRO A 67 -42.06 8.87 0.10
C PRO A 67 -41.57 9.71 1.28
N ASP A 68 -42.58 10.39 1.82
CA ASP A 68 -42.66 11.35 2.90
C ASP A 68 -42.00 11.02 4.24
N THR A 69 -41.60 12.11 4.87
CA THR A 69 -41.38 12.32 6.31
C THR A 69 -42.44 11.71 7.23
N SER A 70 -42.01 11.03 8.30
CA SER A 70 -42.49 11.31 9.68
C SER A 70 -41.71 10.59 10.80
N ARG A 71 -41.12 11.41 11.68
CA ARG A 71 -41.22 11.40 13.15
C ARG A 71 -40.57 10.28 13.99
N THR A 72 -39.43 10.68 14.59
CA THR A 72 -38.87 10.43 15.94
C THR A 72 -39.66 9.63 16.99
N GLU A 73 -38.97 8.69 17.68
CA GLU A 73 -38.88 8.47 19.16
C GLU A 73 -37.53 7.73 19.42
N ASP A 74 -36.47 8.39 19.91
CA ASP A 74 -35.97 8.47 21.30
C ASP A 74 -35.84 7.13 22.05
N VAL A 75 -34.59 6.61 22.14
CA VAL A 75 -34.11 5.80 23.27
C VAL A 75 -32.68 6.22 23.62
N SER A 76 -32.58 7.32 24.38
CA SER A 76 -31.73 7.48 25.58
C SER A 76 -30.48 6.58 25.73
N GLN A 77 -29.29 7.13 25.42
CA GLN A 77 -27.99 6.67 25.94
C GLN A 77 -27.82 7.01 27.43
N PRO A 78 -27.09 6.20 28.24
CA PRO A 78 -26.60 6.65 29.52
C PRO A 78 -25.34 7.53 29.37
N LYS A 79 -25.39 8.69 30.01
CA LYS A 79 -24.30 9.66 30.16
C LYS A 79 -23.27 9.24 31.23
N ASN A 80 -22.04 9.68 30.96
CA ASN A 80 -21.01 10.14 31.90
C ASN A 80 -20.10 9.10 32.57
N LEU A 81 -18.89 8.97 32.02
CA LEU A 81 -17.65 8.99 32.78
C LEU A 81 -16.83 10.16 32.26
N SER A 82 -16.38 11.01 33.18
CA SER A 82 -15.74 12.30 32.95
C SER A 82 -14.48 12.17 32.07
N GLN A 83 -14.59 12.54 30.79
CA GLN A 83 -13.42 12.93 30.00
C GLN A 83 -12.95 14.32 30.46
N PRO A 84 -11.63 14.56 30.56
CA PRO A 84 -11.12 15.92 30.72
C PRO A 84 -11.61 16.78 29.55
N GLU A 85 -12.00 18.03 29.83
CA GLU A 85 -12.38 19.00 28.80
C GLU A 85 -11.26 19.09 27.74
N PRO A 86 -11.59 19.02 26.43
CA PRO A 86 -10.61 19.21 25.37
C PRO A 86 -9.98 20.60 25.53
N LYS A 87 -8.67 20.65 25.71
CA LYS A 87 -7.91 21.89 25.64
C LYS A 87 -8.07 22.39 24.20
N GLU A 88 -8.63 23.59 23.98
CA GLU A 88 -8.69 24.18 22.63
C GLU A 88 -7.27 24.18 22.05
N PRO A 89 -7.07 23.65 20.83
CA PRO A 89 -5.75 23.59 20.23
C PRO A 89 -5.21 25.02 20.07
N GLU A 90 -3.98 25.23 20.57
CA GLU A 90 -3.29 26.51 20.44
C GLU A 90 -2.68 26.56 19.04
N TYR A 91 -3.21 27.43 18.19
CA TYR A 91 -2.70 27.69 16.84
C TYR A 91 -2.53 29.19 16.64
N LEU A 92 -1.65 29.57 15.71
CA LEU A 92 -1.45 30.96 15.30
C LEU A 92 -1.68 31.13 13.80
N PRO A 93 -2.01 32.34 13.32
CA PRO A 93 -2.12 32.59 11.89
C PRO A 93 -0.82 32.25 11.17
N ALA A 94 -0.88 31.49 10.08
CA ALA A 94 0.34 31.09 9.35
C ALA A 94 1.12 32.31 8.82
N SER A 95 0.44 33.44 8.59
CA SER A 95 1.04 34.72 8.19
C SER A 95 1.94 35.36 9.25
N GLU A 96 1.89 34.91 10.51
CA GLU A 96 2.80 35.37 11.56
C GLU A 96 4.14 34.64 11.54
N LEU A 97 4.25 33.55 10.77
CA LEU A 97 5.49 32.82 10.55
C LEU A 97 6.26 33.40 9.35
N SER A 98 7.57 33.20 9.38
CA SER A 98 8.49 33.58 8.33
C SER A 98 9.24 32.34 7.91
N PHE A 99 9.18 32.00 6.63
CA PHE A 99 9.86 30.84 6.05
C PHE A 99 10.84 31.34 4.98
N ASP A 100 12.00 30.71 4.84
CA ASP A 100 12.98 30.88 3.77
C ASP A 100 13.32 29.49 3.24
N LEU A 101 12.43 28.93 2.39
CA LEU A 101 12.50 27.57 1.87
C LEU A 101 13.61 27.40 0.82
N ASN A 102 13.88 28.46 0.06
CA ASN A 102 14.90 28.43 -1.00
C ASN A 102 16.30 28.87 -0.50
N HIS A 103 16.42 29.25 0.78
CA HIS A 103 17.66 29.62 1.48
C HIS A 103 18.38 30.83 0.88
N ASN A 104 17.63 31.75 0.25
CA ASN A 104 18.19 32.94 -0.36
C ASN A 104 18.20 34.15 0.59
N GLY A 105 17.64 34.02 1.79
CA GLY A 105 17.55 35.05 2.81
C GLY A 105 16.36 36.01 2.65
N ILE A 106 15.44 35.73 1.73
CA ILE A 106 14.20 36.48 1.52
C ILE A 106 13.05 35.56 1.96
N PRO A 107 12.29 35.95 3.00
CA PRO A 107 11.19 35.11 3.43
C PRO A 107 10.08 34.97 2.39
N GLU A 108 9.57 33.75 2.20
CA GLU A 108 8.35 33.51 1.45
C GLU A 108 7.09 33.83 2.26
N GLU A 109 6.13 34.43 1.58
CA GLU A 109 4.76 34.61 2.05
C GLU A 109 3.96 33.33 1.82
N VAL A 110 3.44 32.75 2.91
CA VAL A 110 2.53 31.61 2.83
C VAL A 110 1.10 32.08 2.56
N ARG A 111 0.43 31.46 1.58
CA ARG A 111 -0.94 31.80 1.17
C ARG A 111 -1.79 30.54 1.04
N LEU A 112 -3.04 30.61 1.49
CA LEU A 112 -4.06 29.64 1.12
C LEU A 112 -4.72 30.06 -0.19
N VAL A 113 -4.70 29.17 -1.16
CA VAL A 113 -5.42 29.34 -2.42
C VAL A 113 -6.53 28.31 -2.48
N VAL A 114 -7.76 28.81 -2.61
CA VAL A 114 -8.97 27.99 -2.68
C VAL A 114 -9.58 28.11 -4.07
N GLU A 115 -9.53 27.04 -4.86
CA GLU A 115 -10.13 26.98 -6.18
C GLU A 115 -11.44 26.18 -6.15
N HIS A 116 -12.53 26.79 -6.60
CA HIS A 116 -13.82 26.12 -6.71
C HIS A 116 -13.97 25.54 -8.11
N ARG A 117 -13.82 24.22 -8.23
CA ARG A 117 -13.97 23.56 -9.53
C ARG A 117 -15.45 23.46 -9.94
N PRO A 118 -15.77 23.50 -11.25
CA PRO A 118 -17.13 23.32 -11.75
C PRO A 118 -17.79 21.99 -11.33
N SER A 119 -16.99 20.99 -10.96
CA SER A 119 -17.46 19.69 -10.43
C SER A 119 -18.00 19.77 -9.00
N GLY A 120 -17.88 20.91 -8.32
CA GLY A 120 -18.21 21.07 -6.90
C GLY A 120 -17.07 20.71 -5.95
N TYR A 121 -15.94 20.20 -6.46
CA TYR A 121 -14.74 19.98 -5.66
C TYR A 121 -14.04 21.30 -5.34
N ILE A 122 -13.69 21.49 -4.08
CA ILE A 122 -12.87 22.61 -3.59
C ILE A 122 -11.43 22.11 -3.53
N ASP A 123 -10.55 22.78 -4.24
CA ASP A 123 -9.11 22.52 -4.23
C ASP A 123 -8.46 23.54 -3.30
N GLU A 124 -7.84 23.06 -2.22
CA GLU A 124 -7.12 23.89 -1.25
C GLU A 124 -5.63 23.65 -1.42
N GLU A 125 -4.87 24.70 -1.70
CA GLU A 125 -3.42 24.64 -1.90
C GLU A 125 -2.72 25.63 -0.97
N VAL A 126 -1.68 25.18 -0.28
CA VAL A 126 -0.76 26.01 0.47
C VAL A 126 0.36 26.43 -0.48
N GLN A 127 0.48 27.72 -0.75
CA GLN A 127 1.48 28.25 -1.68
C GLN A 127 2.50 29.13 -0.96
N PHE A 128 3.77 28.98 -1.33
CA PHE A 128 4.88 29.78 -0.83
C PHE A 128 5.37 30.76 -1.90
N TRP A 129 5.32 32.06 -1.63
CA TRP A 129 5.60 33.11 -2.62
C TRP A 129 6.72 34.04 -2.20
N GLU A 130 7.65 34.30 -3.11
CA GLU A 130 8.60 35.40 -3.02
C GLU A 130 8.16 36.53 -3.98
N GLY A 131 7.37 37.48 -3.46
CA GLY A 131 6.76 38.53 -4.28
C GLY A 131 5.79 37.98 -5.32
N GLU A 132 6.19 38.03 -6.60
CA GLU A 132 5.44 37.47 -7.73
C GLU A 132 5.95 36.08 -8.18
N THR A 133 6.97 35.55 -7.52
CA THR A 133 7.54 34.24 -7.83
C THR A 133 6.93 33.20 -6.92
N LEU A 134 6.32 32.17 -7.49
CA LEU A 134 5.88 31.00 -6.75
C LEU A 134 7.07 30.08 -6.52
N ILE A 135 7.37 29.78 -5.26
CA ILE A 135 8.47 28.91 -4.86
C ILE A 135 8.00 27.46 -4.80
N ASP A 136 6.87 27.20 -4.12
CA ASP A 136 6.37 25.84 -3.93
C ASP A 136 4.85 25.77 -3.71
N ARG A 137 4.29 24.57 -3.91
CA ARG A 137 2.86 24.24 -3.77
C ARG A 137 2.69 22.96 -2.97
N GLU A 138 1.88 23.04 -1.93
CA GLU A 138 1.64 21.93 -1.01
C GLU A 138 0.14 21.76 -0.71
N GLN A 139 -0.22 20.59 -0.19
CA GLN A 139 -1.54 20.37 0.37
C GLN A 139 -1.60 20.82 1.84
N PRO A 140 -2.77 21.28 2.34
CA PRO A 140 -2.99 21.44 3.76
C PRO A 140 -2.61 20.16 4.53
N GLY A 141 -1.89 20.33 5.63
CA GLY A 141 -1.28 19.24 6.40
C GLY A 141 0.25 19.17 6.27
N VAL A 142 0.85 19.89 5.30
CA VAL A 142 2.31 19.97 5.17
C VAL A 142 2.97 20.59 6.40
N CYS A 143 4.17 20.12 6.75
CA CYS A 143 4.97 20.71 7.81
C CYS A 143 6.14 21.51 7.23
N VAL A 144 6.41 22.69 7.79
CA VAL A 144 7.66 23.42 7.58
C VAL A 144 8.59 23.13 8.75
N TYR A 145 9.77 22.59 8.48
CA TYR A 145 10.75 22.12 9.47
C TYR A 145 11.99 23.01 9.48
N SER A 146 12.37 23.49 10.67
CA SER A 146 13.43 24.47 10.89
C SER A 146 14.28 24.08 12.11
N TYR A 147 15.32 23.27 11.92
CA TYR A 147 16.14 22.81 13.04
C TYR A 147 16.83 23.98 13.75
N THR A 148 16.43 24.29 14.99
CA THR A 148 17.06 25.30 15.88
C THR A 148 17.26 26.69 15.24
N GLY A 149 16.31 27.16 14.42
CA GLY A 149 16.41 28.45 13.73
C GLY A 149 17.46 28.47 12.61
N GLY A 150 17.75 27.30 12.05
CA GLY A 150 18.56 27.12 10.86
C GLY A 150 17.78 27.36 9.58
N GLN A 151 18.09 26.56 8.55
CA GLN A 151 17.41 26.57 7.25
C GLN A 151 16.03 25.93 7.35
N ASP A 152 15.10 26.40 6.52
CA ASP A 152 13.75 25.85 6.44
C ASP A 152 13.65 24.78 5.35
N TYR A 153 12.91 23.72 5.66
CA TYR A 153 12.67 22.58 4.78
C TYR A 153 11.20 22.21 4.79
N ILE A 154 10.77 21.48 3.76
CA ILE A 154 9.44 20.89 3.74
C ILE A 154 9.51 19.48 4.32
N LEU A 155 8.77 19.22 5.39
CA LEU A 155 8.55 17.89 5.96
C LEU A 155 7.17 17.40 5.50
N ARG A 156 7.15 16.33 4.71
CA ARG A 156 5.91 15.67 4.28
C ARG A 156 5.78 14.36 5.03
N CYS A 157 4.65 14.18 5.68
CA CYS A 157 4.25 12.94 6.32
C CYS A 157 3.12 12.33 5.50
N TYR A 158 3.20 11.02 5.28
CA TYR A 158 2.20 10.25 4.57
C TYR A 158 1.77 9.10 5.46
N ASP A 159 0.47 8.87 5.50
CA ASP A 159 -0.13 7.71 6.11
C ASP A 159 -1.09 7.07 5.10
N ASP A 160 -0.78 5.83 4.71
CA ASP A 160 -1.63 5.03 3.83
C ASP A 160 -2.24 3.91 4.67
N ASN A 161 -3.49 4.15 5.06
CA ASN A 161 -4.24 3.35 6.02
C ASN A 161 -5.65 3.04 5.50
N ASP A 162 -5.83 3.05 4.18
CA ASP A 162 -7.13 2.74 3.55
C ASP A 162 -7.53 1.27 3.77
N TYR A 163 -6.58 0.42 4.17
CA TYR A 163 -6.77 -1.00 4.42
C TYR A 163 -6.99 -1.29 5.91
N PRO A 164 -8.13 -1.91 6.28
CA PRO A 164 -8.39 -2.32 7.65
C PRO A 164 -7.28 -3.20 8.21
N GLY A 165 -6.62 -2.70 9.25
CA GLY A 165 -5.58 -3.42 9.96
C GLY A 165 -4.21 -3.39 9.32
N VAL A 166 -3.99 -2.66 8.21
CA VAL A 166 -2.65 -2.43 7.65
C VAL A 166 -2.33 -0.95 7.67
N TYR A 167 -1.08 -0.65 8.05
CA TYR A 167 -0.63 0.72 8.23
C TYR A 167 0.71 0.91 7.54
N PHE A 168 0.79 1.96 6.72
CA PHE A 168 2.04 2.42 6.15
C PHE A 168 2.23 3.89 6.51
N TYR A 169 3.28 4.17 7.28
CA TYR A 169 3.70 5.53 7.59
C TYR A 169 5.02 5.81 6.89
N SER A 170 5.12 6.97 6.26
CA SER A 170 6.39 7.46 5.74
C SER A 170 6.52 8.96 5.89
N TYR A 171 7.74 9.44 5.88
CA TYR A 171 8.00 10.86 5.77
C TYR A 171 9.24 11.11 4.91
N HIS A 172 9.33 12.32 4.37
CA HIS A 172 10.59 12.85 3.84
C HIS A 172 10.74 14.34 4.09
N ILE A 173 12.00 14.78 4.13
CA ILE A 173 12.40 16.19 4.25
C ILE A 173 12.98 16.63 2.92
N GLY A 174 12.31 17.59 2.29
CA GLY A 174 12.66 18.21 1.01
C GLY A 174 13.44 19.51 1.19
N ASN A 175 14.53 19.66 0.46
CA ASN A 175 15.33 20.87 0.35
C ASN A 175 15.03 21.57 -0.98
N LEU A 176 14.52 22.80 -0.92
CA LEU A 176 14.11 23.62 -2.07
C LEU A 176 15.14 24.69 -2.47
N SER A 177 16.35 24.68 -1.89
CA SER A 177 17.40 25.65 -2.23
C SER A 177 18.02 25.46 -3.62
N GLY A 178 17.79 24.32 -4.27
CA GLY A 178 18.29 23.99 -5.59
C GLY A 178 17.33 24.37 -6.73
N GLU A 179 17.73 24.07 -7.97
CA GLU A 179 16.82 24.14 -9.13
C GLU A 179 15.67 23.10 -9.03
N PHE A 180 15.91 22.02 -8.29
CA PHE A 180 14.95 20.95 -8.03
C PHE A 180 15.00 20.59 -6.55
N GLU A 181 13.88 20.10 -6.02
CA GLU A 181 13.82 19.55 -4.67
C GLU A 181 14.81 18.37 -4.49
N GLU A 182 15.57 18.39 -3.40
CA GLU A 182 16.38 17.27 -2.95
C GLU A 182 15.84 16.68 -1.65
N VAL A 183 15.56 15.37 -1.64
CA VAL A 183 15.20 14.66 -0.40
C VAL A 183 16.46 14.40 0.42
N ILE A 184 16.58 15.09 1.56
CA ILE A 184 17.76 15.02 2.44
C ILE A 184 17.63 13.96 3.54
N GLN A 185 16.40 13.62 3.91
CA GLN A 185 16.09 12.58 4.89
C GLN A 185 14.73 11.97 4.57
N SER A 186 14.59 10.67 4.81
CA SER A 186 13.33 9.95 4.66
C SER A 186 13.33 8.70 5.52
N ASN A 187 12.18 8.34 6.09
CA ASN A 187 12.00 7.07 6.78
C ASN A 187 10.58 6.53 6.52
N SER A 188 10.38 5.24 6.78
CA SER A 188 9.07 4.60 6.65
C SER A 188 8.96 3.37 7.54
N VAL A 189 7.75 3.08 7.99
CA VAL A 189 7.41 1.83 8.68
C VAL A 189 6.09 1.28 8.13
N GLN A 190 6.04 -0.05 7.95
CA GLN A 190 4.86 -0.77 7.49
C GLN A 190 4.59 -1.94 8.44
N PHE A 191 3.34 -2.13 8.83
CA PHE A 191 2.94 -3.25 9.68
C PHE A 191 1.44 -3.53 9.53
N ASP A 192 1.04 -4.74 9.89
CA ASP A 192 -0.37 -5.08 10.10
C ASP A 192 -0.69 -5.38 11.57
N LEU A 193 -1.97 -5.33 11.92
CA LEU A 193 -2.50 -5.65 13.24
C LEU A 193 -3.18 -7.02 13.29
N ASN A 194 -2.96 -7.86 12.27
CA ASN A 194 -3.56 -9.18 12.18
C ASN A 194 -2.69 -10.24 12.87
N PHE A 195 -2.37 -10.01 14.15
CA PHE A 195 -1.41 -10.80 14.94
C PHE A 195 -1.58 -12.31 14.93
N ASN A 196 -2.80 -12.77 14.66
CA ASN A 196 -3.20 -14.16 14.79
C ASN A 196 -3.52 -14.82 13.44
N ALA A 197 -3.38 -14.09 12.34
CA ALA A 197 -3.44 -14.74 11.04
C ALA A 197 -2.10 -15.37 10.67
N PRO A 198 -2.15 -16.48 9.93
CA PRO A 198 -0.95 -17.12 9.37
C PRO A 198 -0.12 -16.23 8.43
N PHE A 199 -0.65 -15.09 7.98
CA PHE A 199 0.01 -14.11 7.11
C PHE A 199 0.40 -12.81 7.84
N HIS A 200 0.35 -12.78 9.18
CA HIS A 200 0.83 -11.65 9.96
C HIS A 200 2.28 -11.29 9.61
N ASN A 201 2.53 -10.02 9.33
CA ASN A 201 3.85 -9.52 9.01
C ASN A 201 4.12 -8.13 9.61
N GLY A 202 5.40 -7.85 9.83
CA GLY A 202 5.88 -6.46 9.97
C GLY A 202 5.63 -5.75 11.31
N PHE A 203 4.85 -6.31 12.25
CA PHE A 203 4.69 -5.64 13.55
C PHE A 203 5.91 -5.84 14.46
N ASP A 204 6.87 -4.93 14.33
CA ASP A 204 8.01 -4.78 15.23
C ASP A 204 7.79 -3.57 16.15
N PRO A 205 7.44 -3.79 17.44
CA PRO A 205 7.23 -2.72 18.41
C PRO A 205 8.40 -1.74 18.51
N ALA A 206 9.65 -2.21 18.38
CA ALA A 206 10.82 -1.37 18.52
C ALA A 206 11.01 -0.49 17.27
N ALA A 207 10.79 -1.05 16.07
CA ALA A 207 10.89 -0.29 14.83
C ALA A 207 9.78 0.78 14.72
N ILE A 208 8.54 0.44 15.09
CA ILE A 208 7.42 1.38 15.12
C ILE A 208 7.70 2.48 16.16
N ALA A 209 8.10 2.13 17.38
CA ALA A 209 8.44 3.13 18.40
C ALA A 209 9.56 4.06 17.94
N THR A 210 10.64 3.51 17.37
CA THR A 210 11.76 4.32 16.85
C THR A 210 11.30 5.31 15.78
N TYR A 211 10.45 4.89 14.85
CA TYR A 211 9.90 5.78 13.82
C TYR A 211 9.06 6.92 14.42
N VAL A 212 8.18 6.61 15.36
CA VAL A 212 7.32 7.61 16.02
C VAL A 212 8.15 8.57 16.87
N GLU A 213 9.13 8.06 17.63
CA GLU A 213 10.03 8.86 18.46
C GLU A 213 10.96 9.75 17.63
N GLU A 214 11.30 9.37 16.40
CA GLU A 214 12.05 10.24 15.48
C GLU A 214 11.24 11.50 15.11
N LEU A 215 9.92 11.35 14.92
CA LEU A 215 9.02 12.47 14.60
C LEU A 215 8.63 13.27 15.86
N ASN A 216 8.08 12.62 16.88
CA ASN A 216 7.53 13.27 18.07
C ASN A 216 8.58 13.57 19.15
N GLY A 217 9.74 12.91 19.12
CA GLY A 217 10.69 12.88 20.23
C GLY A 217 10.32 11.82 21.27
N THR A 218 11.22 11.53 22.20
CA THR A 218 10.94 10.62 23.32
C THR A 218 10.30 11.36 24.48
N THR A 219 9.65 10.64 25.39
CA THR A 219 9.11 11.23 26.64
C THR A 219 10.18 11.96 27.46
N GLU A 220 11.43 11.48 27.42
CA GLU A 220 12.56 12.08 28.14
C GLU A 220 13.14 13.30 27.40
N CYS A 221 13.10 13.28 26.07
CA CYS A 221 13.72 14.27 25.19
C CYS A 221 12.79 14.68 24.03
N PRO A 222 11.63 15.31 24.30
CA PRO A 222 10.67 15.68 23.26
C PRO A 222 11.26 16.69 22.27
N SER A 223 12.18 17.55 22.73
CA SER A 223 12.86 18.57 21.90
C SER A 223 13.85 18.00 20.88
N LEU A 224 14.00 16.68 20.77
CA LEU A 224 14.84 16.03 19.75
C LEU A 224 14.01 15.49 18.58
N GLY A 225 12.68 15.44 18.70
CA GLY A 225 11.81 15.03 17.61
C GLY A 225 11.75 16.08 16.50
N LEU A 226 11.57 15.64 15.26
CA LEU A 226 11.42 16.54 14.11
C LEU A 226 10.28 17.55 14.31
N PHE A 227 9.16 17.13 14.91
CA PHE A 227 8.00 18.00 15.14
C PHE A 227 8.24 19.09 16.18
N SER A 228 9.20 18.94 17.08
CA SER A 228 9.60 20.01 18.01
C SER A 228 10.27 21.20 17.32
N HIS A 229 10.54 21.06 16.02
CA HIS A 229 11.14 22.07 15.15
C HIS A 229 10.29 22.32 13.91
N ALA A 230 9.01 21.91 13.92
CA ALA A 230 8.14 22.05 12.76
C ALA A 230 6.82 22.75 13.09
N TRP A 231 6.26 23.40 12.07
CA TRP A 231 4.90 23.93 12.07
C TRP A 231 4.07 23.18 11.04
N ARG A 232 2.94 22.61 11.44
CA ARG A 232 1.97 22.03 10.51
C ARG A 232 1.01 23.11 10.04
N LEU A 233 0.91 23.27 8.72
CA LEU A 233 0.03 24.26 8.09
C LEU A 233 -1.31 23.61 7.75
N VAL A 234 -2.38 24.01 8.41
CA VAL A 234 -3.73 23.43 8.22
C VAL A 234 -4.78 24.51 8.01
N VAL A 235 -5.89 24.16 7.36
CA VAL A 235 -7.03 25.06 7.20
C VAL A 235 -7.98 24.89 8.39
N ARG A 236 -8.26 25.99 9.10
CA ARG A 236 -9.27 26.07 10.17
C ARG A 236 -10.21 27.22 9.86
N ASP A 237 -11.51 26.95 9.83
CA ASP A 237 -12.55 27.95 9.56
C ASP A 237 -12.30 28.78 8.27
N GLY A 238 -11.67 28.18 7.26
CA GLY A 238 -11.33 28.82 5.98
C GLY A 238 -10.06 29.67 5.98
N GLU A 239 -9.29 29.67 7.06
CA GLU A 239 -8.01 30.37 7.19
C GLU A 239 -6.85 29.39 7.38
N LEU A 240 -5.67 29.76 6.90
CA LEU A 240 -4.46 28.97 7.11
C LEU A 240 -3.84 29.31 8.45
N VAL A 241 -3.72 28.29 9.29
CA VAL A 241 -3.10 28.40 10.61
C VAL A 241 -1.92 27.45 10.72
N ALA A 242 -1.03 27.77 11.64
CA ALA A 242 0.08 26.92 12.04
C ALA A 242 -0.20 26.34 13.43
N GLU A 243 -0.05 25.02 13.54
CA GLU A 243 -0.17 24.28 14.80
C GLU A 243 1.03 23.36 14.99
N GLU A 244 1.29 22.96 16.25
CA GLU A 244 2.31 21.97 16.54
C GLU A 244 1.90 20.61 15.92
N PRO A 245 2.76 19.96 15.12
CA PRO A 245 2.45 18.66 14.58
C PRO A 245 2.52 17.57 15.64
N GLU A 246 1.67 16.57 15.48
CA GLU A 246 1.73 15.30 16.20
C GLU A 246 1.43 14.18 15.18
N LEU A 247 2.08 13.03 15.35
CA LEU A 247 1.73 11.82 14.63
C LEU A 247 0.64 11.07 15.40
N PRO A 248 -0.63 11.10 14.94
CA PRO A 248 -1.69 10.36 15.60
C PRO A 248 -1.52 8.85 15.37
N LEU A 249 -1.82 8.05 16.39
CA LEU A 249 -1.85 6.59 16.33
C LEU A 249 -3.25 6.07 16.67
N PRO A 250 -4.28 6.40 15.86
CA PRO A 250 -5.68 6.12 16.21
C PRO A 250 -5.94 4.61 16.37
N TRP A 251 -5.23 3.78 15.62
CA TRP A 251 -5.34 2.32 15.67
C TRP A 251 -4.89 1.73 17.02
N LEU A 252 -3.98 2.41 17.74
CA LEU A 252 -3.51 1.98 19.06
C LEU A 252 -4.57 2.26 20.14
N ASP A 253 -5.46 3.23 19.88
CA ASP A 253 -6.55 3.62 20.79
C ASP A 253 -7.93 3.08 20.37
N ALA A 254 -8.01 2.40 19.22
CA ALA A 254 -9.27 1.95 18.63
C ALA A 254 -10.00 0.87 19.47
N TYR A 255 -9.31 0.26 20.44
CA TYR A 255 -9.81 -0.89 21.20
C TYR A 255 -9.76 -0.67 22.73
N PRO A 256 -10.45 0.35 23.28
CA PRO A 256 -10.33 0.74 24.68
C PRO A 256 -10.75 -0.35 25.67
N ASP A 257 -11.64 -1.27 25.27
CA ASP A 257 -12.07 -2.41 26.09
C ASP A 257 -11.01 -3.54 26.16
N ILE A 258 -10.03 -3.54 25.25
CA ILE A 258 -8.98 -4.57 25.14
C ILE A 258 -7.64 -4.02 25.65
N PHE A 259 -7.31 -2.80 25.25
CA PHE A 259 -6.05 -2.15 25.57
C PHE A 259 -6.25 -0.66 25.81
N THR A 260 -5.52 -0.11 26.77
CA THR A 260 -5.40 1.33 26.99
C THR A 260 -3.94 1.63 27.24
N ARG A 261 -3.41 2.66 26.59
CA ARG A 261 -2.01 3.07 26.77
C ARG A 261 -1.73 3.40 28.23
N ASN A 262 -0.61 2.90 28.73
CA ASN A 262 -0.06 3.28 30.02
C ASN A 262 0.94 4.44 29.83
N PRO A 263 0.64 5.65 30.34
CA PRO A 263 1.51 6.81 30.19
C PRO A 263 2.85 6.68 30.96
N ASP A 264 2.95 5.75 31.91
CA ASP A 264 4.19 5.47 32.66
C ASP A 264 5.15 4.52 31.92
N LYS A 265 4.72 3.97 30.77
CA LYS A 265 5.50 3.06 29.92
C LYS A 265 6.00 3.75 28.66
N SER A 266 7.10 3.25 28.09
CA SER A 266 7.55 3.71 26.78
C SER A 266 6.54 3.33 25.68
N LEU A 267 6.66 3.95 24.51
CA LEU A 267 5.83 3.57 23.37
C LEU A 267 6.08 2.12 22.95
N GLU A 268 7.34 1.68 22.93
CA GLU A 268 7.68 0.27 22.63
C GLU A 268 6.99 -0.70 23.60
N GLU A 269 7.02 -0.40 24.90
CA GLU A 269 6.37 -1.24 25.91
C GLU A 269 4.85 -1.27 25.72
N ASN A 270 4.23 -0.12 25.42
CA ASN A 270 2.81 -0.04 25.09
C ASN A 270 2.46 -0.86 23.82
N LEU A 271 3.31 -0.82 22.79
CA LEU A 271 3.11 -1.60 21.57
C LEU A 271 3.23 -3.10 21.81
N ARG A 272 4.15 -3.54 22.67
CA ARG A 272 4.27 -4.95 23.10
C ARG A 272 3.04 -5.39 23.90
N ASP A 273 2.56 -4.56 24.82
CA ASP A 273 1.36 -4.83 25.59
C ASP A 273 0.11 -4.87 24.69
N PHE A 274 0.00 -3.95 23.73
CA PHE A 274 -1.07 -3.92 22.74
C PHE A 274 -1.08 -5.19 21.90
N GLN A 275 0.07 -5.58 21.35
CA GLN A 275 0.22 -6.84 20.62
C GLN A 275 -0.24 -8.03 21.47
N ALA A 276 0.20 -8.12 22.72
CA ALA A 276 -0.18 -9.21 23.61
C ALA A 276 -1.70 -9.21 23.92
N ALA A 277 -2.28 -8.05 24.20
CA ALA A 277 -3.70 -7.89 24.52
C ALA A 277 -4.59 -8.25 23.31
N MET A 278 -4.27 -7.71 22.14
CA MET A 278 -4.98 -8.02 20.90
C MET A 278 -4.83 -9.50 20.52
N THR A 279 -3.63 -10.06 20.72
CA THR A 279 -3.38 -11.49 20.48
C THR A 279 -4.26 -12.37 21.36
N ALA A 280 -4.41 -12.00 22.63
CA ALA A 280 -5.24 -12.71 23.59
C ALA A 280 -6.75 -12.53 23.34
N ALA A 281 -7.17 -11.35 22.87
CA ALA A 281 -8.56 -11.05 22.57
C ALA A 281 -9.06 -11.74 21.29
N TYR A 282 -8.18 -11.89 20.29
CA TYR A 282 -8.50 -12.43 18.98
C TYR A 282 -7.61 -13.61 18.60
N PRO A 283 -7.51 -14.68 19.41
CA PRO A 283 -6.56 -15.77 19.20
C PRO A 283 -6.69 -16.39 17.81
N ALA A 284 -5.59 -16.93 17.29
CA ALA A 284 -5.60 -17.65 16.02
C ALA A 284 -6.68 -18.74 16.06
N PRO A 285 -7.51 -18.87 15.00
CA PRO A 285 -8.53 -19.90 14.96
C PRO A 285 -7.84 -21.26 15.10
N GLU A 286 -8.33 -22.09 16.04
CA GLU A 286 -7.88 -23.47 16.10
C GLU A 286 -8.24 -24.14 14.77
N PRO A 287 -7.28 -24.78 14.08
CA PRO A 287 -7.58 -25.43 12.82
C PRO A 287 -8.67 -26.47 13.01
N VAL A 288 -9.67 -26.47 12.13
CA VAL A 288 -10.78 -27.43 12.14
C VAL A 288 -10.27 -28.86 12.05
N GLY A 289 -9.23 -29.07 11.24
CA GLY A 289 -8.52 -30.35 11.13
C GLY A 289 -7.86 -30.57 9.78
N ALA A 290 -7.07 -31.65 9.69
CA ALA A 290 -6.52 -32.11 8.43
C ALA A 290 -7.63 -32.62 7.51
N VAL A 291 -7.48 -32.37 6.21
CA VAL A 291 -8.40 -32.85 5.16
C VAL A 291 -7.60 -33.56 4.06
N ASP A 292 -8.19 -34.58 3.46
CA ASP A 292 -7.50 -35.36 2.42
C ASP A 292 -7.56 -34.70 1.03
N THR A 293 -8.57 -33.84 0.80
CA THR A 293 -8.80 -33.13 -0.47
C THR A 293 -9.29 -31.72 -0.22
N LEU A 294 -9.06 -30.84 -1.20
CA LEU A 294 -9.56 -29.47 -1.24
C LEU A 294 -11.09 -29.42 -1.42
N PRO A 295 -11.76 -28.32 -1.02
CA PRO A 295 -13.22 -28.21 -0.89
C PRO A 295 -13.96 -28.02 -2.23
N PHE A 296 -13.45 -28.57 -3.32
CA PHE A 296 -14.04 -28.48 -4.66
C PHE A 296 -13.87 -29.81 -5.42
N ASP A 297 -14.81 -30.12 -6.31
CA ASP A 297 -14.90 -31.46 -6.95
C ASP A 297 -14.30 -31.50 -8.36
N GLN A 298 -13.93 -30.37 -8.94
CA GLN A 298 -13.37 -30.22 -10.28
C GLN A 298 -12.09 -29.38 -10.21
N PRO A 299 -11.17 -29.51 -11.19
CA PRO A 299 -10.00 -28.64 -11.25
C PRO A 299 -10.42 -27.17 -11.23
N LEU A 300 -9.77 -26.39 -10.36
CA LEU A 300 -9.97 -24.97 -10.21
C LEU A 300 -8.96 -24.25 -11.11
N SER A 301 -9.46 -23.56 -12.14
CA SER A 301 -8.64 -22.69 -12.98
C SER A 301 -8.50 -21.33 -12.29
N MET A 302 -7.27 -20.87 -12.15
CA MET A 302 -6.89 -19.66 -11.45
C MET A 302 -5.89 -18.87 -12.29
N ILE A 303 -5.83 -17.55 -12.06
CA ILE A 303 -4.95 -16.66 -12.79
C ILE A 303 -4.22 -15.72 -11.83
N PHE A 304 -2.97 -15.42 -12.17
CA PHE A 304 -2.11 -14.44 -11.52
C PHE A 304 -1.60 -13.51 -12.62
N LEU A 305 -2.11 -12.30 -12.72
CA LEU A 305 -1.86 -11.40 -13.85
C LEU A 305 -1.49 -10.00 -13.38
N SER A 306 -0.78 -9.25 -14.22
CA SER A 306 -0.66 -7.81 -13.99
C SER A 306 -1.85 -7.06 -14.58
N GLY A 307 -2.41 -6.11 -13.83
CA GLY A 307 -3.53 -5.30 -14.30
C GLY A 307 -3.21 -4.42 -15.53
N ALA A 308 -1.97 -3.92 -15.65
CA ALA A 308 -1.56 -3.02 -16.74
C ALA A 308 -0.52 -3.60 -17.71
N GLY A 309 0.08 -4.76 -17.38
CA GLY A 309 1.07 -5.45 -18.20
C GLY A 309 0.48 -6.67 -18.92
N ALA A 310 1.05 -7.05 -20.05
CA ALA A 310 0.59 -8.21 -20.84
C ALA A 310 1.19 -9.53 -20.33
N TRP A 311 1.24 -9.71 -19.00
CA TRP A 311 1.70 -10.95 -18.39
C TRP A 311 0.67 -11.59 -17.48
N CYS A 312 0.61 -12.93 -17.53
CA CYS A 312 -0.11 -13.73 -16.57
C CYS A 312 0.52 -15.12 -16.37
N THR A 313 0.20 -15.72 -15.24
CA THR A 313 0.33 -17.15 -14.98
C THR A 313 -1.07 -17.73 -14.86
N GLY A 314 -1.43 -18.64 -15.76
CA GLY A 314 -2.58 -19.53 -15.56
C GLY A 314 -2.18 -20.72 -14.69
N LEU A 315 -3.07 -21.16 -13.80
CA LEU A 315 -2.87 -22.29 -12.90
C LEU A 315 -4.14 -23.15 -12.89
N ASP A 316 -4.00 -24.45 -13.15
CA ASP A 316 -5.07 -25.43 -12.93
C ASP A 316 -4.74 -26.26 -11.70
N LEU A 317 -5.54 -26.11 -10.63
CA LEU A 317 -5.36 -26.79 -9.34
C LEU A 317 -6.40 -27.90 -9.16
N ASN A 318 -5.96 -29.14 -9.01
CA ASN A 318 -6.85 -30.28 -8.76
C ASN A 318 -7.21 -30.42 -7.27
N PRO A 319 -8.33 -31.10 -6.94
CA PRO A 319 -8.74 -31.32 -5.56
C PRO A 319 -7.73 -32.08 -4.69
N ASP A 320 -6.85 -32.87 -5.30
CA ASP A 320 -5.78 -33.62 -4.62
C ASP A 320 -4.47 -32.81 -4.47
N GLY A 321 -4.50 -31.53 -4.89
CA GLY A 321 -3.38 -30.59 -4.84
C GLY A 321 -2.40 -30.69 -5.98
N THR A 322 -2.54 -31.63 -6.92
CA THR A 322 -1.73 -31.62 -8.14
C THR A 322 -2.08 -30.41 -8.99
N PHE A 323 -1.10 -29.75 -9.58
CA PHE A 323 -1.34 -28.56 -10.40
C PHE A 323 -0.43 -28.47 -11.63
N THR A 324 -0.89 -27.71 -12.62
CA THR A 324 -0.11 -27.27 -13.78
C THR A 324 -0.20 -25.76 -13.91
N GLY A 325 0.89 -25.11 -14.28
CA GLY A 325 0.95 -23.68 -14.51
C GLY A 325 1.65 -23.30 -15.82
N ASP A 326 1.17 -22.22 -16.43
CA ASP A 326 1.73 -21.64 -17.65
C ASP A 326 1.83 -20.11 -17.48
N TYR A 327 3.07 -19.63 -17.32
CA TYR A 327 3.41 -18.22 -17.26
C TYR A 327 3.80 -17.70 -18.64
N HIS A 328 3.28 -16.53 -18.99
CA HIS A 328 3.70 -15.75 -20.13
C HIS A 328 3.80 -14.26 -19.79
N ASP A 329 4.81 -13.59 -20.35
CA ASP A 329 4.96 -12.13 -20.39
C ASP A 329 5.48 -11.71 -21.75
N SER A 330 4.96 -10.64 -22.32
CA SER A 330 5.31 -10.16 -23.65
C SER A 330 5.79 -8.71 -23.63
N ASP A 331 7.03 -8.49 -24.09
CA ASP A 331 7.59 -7.18 -24.37
C ASP A 331 7.83 -7.05 -25.89
N GLY A 332 6.81 -6.57 -26.60
CA GLY A 332 6.83 -6.47 -28.06
C GLY A 332 6.96 -7.84 -28.72
N SER A 333 8.10 -8.11 -29.34
CA SER A 333 8.40 -9.41 -29.98
C SER A 333 9.15 -10.39 -29.05
N ILE A 334 9.46 -9.99 -27.82
CA ILE A 334 10.11 -10.83 -26.82
C ILE A 334 9.03 -11.45 -25.94
N GLN A 335 9.13 -12.76 -25.68
CA GLN A 335 8.22 -13.47 -24.77
C GLN A 335 8.99 -14.19 -23.68
N TYR A 336 8.70 -13.90 -22.42
CA TYR A 336 9.16 -14.71 -21.30
C TYR A 336 8.12 -15.79 -21.03
N VAL A 337 8.54 -17.04 -20.94
CA VAL A 337 7.63 -18.18 -20.76
C VAL A 337 8.13 -19.13 -19.68
N CYS A 338 7.20 -19.68 -18.91
CA CYS A 338 7.50 -20.76 -17.98
C CYS A 338 6.31 -21.73 -17.87
N GLN A 339 6.51 -22.98 -18.29
CA GLN A 339 5.60 -24.10 -18.03
C GLN A 339 6.12 -24.90 -16.85
N PHE A 340 5.24 -25.26 -15.93
CA PHE A 340 5.59 -25.99 -14.72
C PHE A 340 4.42 -26.83 -14.19
N HIS A 341 4.74 -27.83 -13.37
CA HIS A 341 3.77 -28.60 -12.61
C HIS A 341 4.27 -28.85 -11.19
N GLY A 342 3.38 -29.31 -10.33
CA GLY A 342 3.74 -29.62 -8.96
C GLY A 342 2.60 -30.20 -8.15
N LYS A 343 2.83 -30.20 -6.83
CA LYS A 343 1.86 -30.69 -5.86
C LYS A 343 1.85 -29.83 -4.60
N LEU A 344 0.66 -29.38 -4.22
CA LEU A 344 0.34 -28.88 -2.89
C LEU A 344 -0.21 -30.04 -2.05
N GLY A 345 0.07 -30.03 -0.75
CA GLY A 345 -0.37 -31.06 0.18
C GLY A 345 -0.47 -30.55 1.60
N ASP A 346 -0.49 -31.49 2.56
CA ASP A 346 -0.66 -31.21 3.99
C ASP A 346 -1.82 -30.25 4.28
N PHE A 347 -2.99 -30.51 3.67
CA PHE A 347 -4.13 -29.61 3.79
C PHE A 347 -4.68 -29.60 5.22
N VAL A 348 -4.77 -28.41 5.78
CA VAL A 348 -5.42 -28.18 7.06
C VAL A 348 -6.48 -27.12 6.87
N GLN A 349 -7.72 -27.48 7.19
CA GLN A 349 -8.81 -26.51 7.22
C GLN A 349 -8.62 -25.60 8.42
N LEU A 350 -8.44 -24.30 8.18
CA LEU A 350 -8.22 -23.29 9.20
C LEU A 350 -9.56 -22.78 9.74
N THR A 351 -10.48 -22.50 8.83
CA THR A 351 -11.84 -22.02 9.13
C THR A 351 -12.84 -22.68 8.20
N LYS A 352 -14.11 -22.26 8.25
CA LYS A 352 -15.10 -22.71 7.27
C LYS A 352 -14.73 -22.34 5.82
N HIS A 353 -13.98 -21.26 5.62
CA HIS A 353 -13.74 -20.63 4.33
C HIS A 353 -12.26 -20.47 3.97
N SER A 354 -11.35 -21.11 4.72
CA SER A 354 -9.91 -21.08 4.44
C SER A 354 -9.17 -22.38 4.78
N TRP A 355 -8.12 -22.68 4.01
CA TRP A 355 -7.28 -23.88 4.14
C TRP A 355 -5.81 -23.51 3.98
N SER A 356 -4.94 -24.03 4.84
CA SER A 356 -3.49 -23.94 4.62
C SER A 356 -3.00 -25.11 3.77
N LEU A 357 -2.03 -24.85 2.91
CA LEU A 357 -1.42 -25.83 2.02
C LEU A 357 0.11 -25.69 2.04
N THR A 358 0.82 -26.80 1.85
CA THR A 358 2.28 -26.83 1.73
C THR A 358 2.68 -27.26 0.33
N LEU A 359 3.64 -26.57 -0.28
CA LEU A 359 4.25 -27.00 -1.53
C LEU A 359 5.10 -28.24 -1.31
N GLU A 360 4.73 -29.37 -1.89
CA GLU A 360 5.48 -30.62 -1.82
C GLU A 360 6.46 -30.75 -3.00
N GLU A 361 6.04 -30.31 -4.18
CA GLU A 361 6.79 -30.46 -5.43
C GLU A 361 6.56 -29.27 -6.36
N LEU A 362 7.62 -28.85 -7.04
CA LEU A 362 7.59 -27.87 -8.13
C LEU A 362 8.66 -28.23 -9.16
N VAL A 363 8.24 -28.46 -10.40
CA VAL A 363 9.09 -28.87 -11.52
C VAL A 363 8.84 -27.95 -12.69
N LEU A 364 9.92 -27.41 -13.28
CA LEU A 364 9.83 -26.60 -14.50
C LEU A 364 9.90 -27.52 -15.72
N ASP A 365 8.84 -27.49 -16.52
CA ASP A 365 8.70 -28.27 -17.76
C ASP A 365 9.15 -27.51 -19.00
N THR A 366 9.43 -26.22 -18.83
CA THR A 366 9.94 -25.38 -19.90
C THR A 366 11.13 -26.06 -20.55
N LYS A 367 11.04 -26.24 -21.88
CA LYS A 367 11.98 -26.99 -22.73
C LYS A 367 13.46 -26.72 -22.46
N TYR A 368 13.77 -25.52 -21.95
CA TYR A 368 15.12 -25.05 -21.70
C TYR A 368 15.27 -24.47 -20.29
N PRO A 369 16.49 -24.52 -19.71
CA PRO A 369 16.76 -23.91 -18.42
C PRO A 369 16.52 -22.40 -18.44
N VAL A 370 16.20 -21.83 -17.27
CA VAL A 370 15.95 -20.40 -17.07
C VAL A 370 17.07 -19.56 -17.68
N GLY A 371 16.68 -18.50 -18.38
CA GLY A 371 17.56 -17.58 -19.11
C GLY A 371 17.98 -18.05 -20.50
N LYS A 372 17.57 -19.26 -20.94
CA LYS A 372 17.82 -19.70 -22.32
C LYS A 372 16.86 -19.01 -23.28
N GLU A 373 17.42 -18.55 -24.40
CA GLU A 373 16.70 -17.87 -25.47
C GLU A 373 16.54 -18.77 -26.71
N TRP A 374 15.41 -18.63 -27.42
CA TRP A 374 15.15 -19.28 -28.72
C TRP A 374 14.08 -18.51 -29.51
N ASP A 375 14.07 -18.68 -30.84
CA ASP A 375 12.99 -18.13 -31.69
C ASP A 375 11.95 -19.21 -32.01
N GLU A 376 10.68 -18.89 -31.82
CA GLU A 376 9.55 -19.80 -32.07
C GLU A 376 8.28 -19.00 -32.37
N ASP A 377 7.51 -19.43 -33.38
CA ASP A 377 6.24 -18.82 -33.78
C ASP A 377 6.28 -17.30 -34.05
N GLY A 378 7.45 -16.79 -34.47
CA GLY A 378 7.65 -15.37 -34.76
C GLY A 378 8.01 -14.52 -33.54
N PHE A 379 8.20 -15.13 -32.37
CA PHE A 379 8.64 -14.47 -31.14
C PHE A 379 10.06 -14.90 -30.76
N HIS A 380 10.77 -13.99 -30.10
CA HIS A 380 12.02 -14.27 -29.41
C HIS A 380 11.71 -14.67 -27.96
N LYS A 381 11.71 -15.97 -27.68
CA LYS A 381 11.32 -16.53 -26.39
C LYS A 381 12.51 -16.62 -25.42
N ILE A 382 12.24 -16.38 -24.14
CA ILE A 382 13.19 -16.46 -23.03
C ILE A 382 12.58 -17.34 -21.94
N SER A 383 13.29 -18.39 -21.53
CA SER A 383 12.85 -19.26 -20.42
C SER A 383 12.91 -18.48 -19.11
N SER A 384 11.79 -18.41 -18.39
CA SER A 384 11.64 -17.67 -17.14
C SER A 384 11.45 -18.58 -15.94
N GLY A 385 11.42 -18.01 -14.73
CA GLY A 385 10.94 -18.68 -13.53
C GLY A 385 9.40 -18.79 -13.49
N PRO A 386 8.85 -19.61 -12.59
CA PRO A 386 7.41 -19.85 -12.46
C PRO A 386 6.75 -18.70 -11.70
N ASN A 387 6.54 -17.56 -12.34
CA ASN A 387 5.99 -16.36 -11.69
C ASN A 387 4.65 -16.70 -10.98
N GLY A 388 4.48 -16.28 -9.73
CA GLY A 388 3.40 -16.74 -8.84
C GLY A 388 3.83 -17.84 -7.87
N PHE A 389 4.78 -18.69 -8.27
CA PHE A 389 5.47 -19.68 -7.43
C PHE A 389 6.93 -19.26 -7.19
N THR A 390 7.13 -17.98 -6.87
CA THR A 390 8.43 -17.41 -6.53
C THR A 390 8.50 -16.90 -5.10
N ASP A 391 9.71 -16.78 -4.55
CA ASP A 391 10.01 -16.04 -3.32
C ASP A 391 10.06 -14.51 -3.55
N GLY A 392 10.26 -13.74 -2.49
CA GLY A 392 10.35 -12.27 -2.57
C GLY A 392 11.54 -11.73 -3.40
N ASP A 393 12.52 -12.59 -3.73
CA ASP A 393 13.65 -12.26 -4.60
C ASP A 393 13.40 -12.68 -6.06
N GLY A 394 12.26 -13.31 -6.36
CA GLY A 394 11.89 -13.78 -7.69
C GLY A 394 12.48 -15.15 -8.05
N ASN A 395 13.04 -15.90 -7.09
CA ASN A 395 13.50 -17.27 -7.34
C ASN A 395 12.33 -18.24 -7.22
N ALA A 396 12.37 -19.36 -7.94
CA ALA A 396 11.39 -20.43 -7.79
C ALA A 396 11.31 -20.91 -6.33
N LEU A 397 10.09 -21.11 -5.83
CA LEU A 397 9.85 -21.64 -4.50
C LEU A 397 10.44 -23.03 -4.33
N ARG A 398 10.75 -23.35 -3.08
CA ARG A 398 11.20 -24.68 -2.68
C ARG A 398 10.07 -25.42 -1.95
N PRO A 399 10.06 -26.76 -1.99
CA PRO A 399 9.17 -27.54 -1.15
C PRO A 399 9.24 -27.10 0.32
N GLY A 400 8.08 -27.03 0.97
CA GLY A 400 7.89 -26.47 2.30
C GLY A 400 7.35 -25.04 2.32
N ALA A 401 7.25 -24.35 1.16
CA ALA A 401 6.58 -23.05 1.07
C ALA A 401 5.07 -23.18 1.37
N TRP A 402 4.50 -22.19 2.05
CA TRP A 402 3.11 -22.23 2.52
C TRP A 402 2.19 -21.36 1.69
N PHE A 403 0.97 -21.83 1.55
CA PHE A 403 -0.12 -21.16 0.86
C PHE A 403 -1.38 -21.17 1.72
N ILE A 404 -2.29 -20.24 1.45
CA ILE A 404 -3.66 -20.28 1.96
C ILE A 404 -4.60 -20.23 0.78
N LEU A 405 -5.57 -21.14 0.76
CA LEU A 405 -6.70 -21.10 -0.15
C LEU A 405 -7.90 -20.47 0.58
N TYR A 406 -8.52 -19.45 -0.01
CA TYR A 406 -9.78 -18.86 0.43
C TYR A 406 -10.91 -19.23 -0.52
N SER A 407 -12.09 -19.54 0.04
CA SER A 407 -13.32 -19.70 -0.76
C SER A 407 -13.94 -18.33 -1.11
N PRO A 408 -14.81 -18.26 -2.14
CA PRO A 408 -15.56 -17.06 -2.48
C PRO A 408 -16.33 -16.43 -1.31
N GLU A 409 -16.73 -17.22 -0.32
CA GLU A 409 -17.47 -16.72 0.84
C GLU A 409 -16.58 -16.20 1.99
N ALA A 410 -15.25 -16.23 1.86
CA ALA A 410 -14.34 -15.67 2.85
C ALA A 410 -14.62 -14.17 3.05
N ARG A 411 -14.59 -13.71 4.30
CA ARG A 411 -15.06 -12.37 4.69
C ARG A 411 -14.28 -11.78 5.87
N GLY A 412 -14.40 -10.46 5.99
CA GLY A 412 -14.24 -9.74 7.24
C GLY A 412 -13.10 -8.73 7.24
N ASN A 413 -13.37 -7.59 7.87
CA ASN A 413 -12.50 -6.41 7.92
C ASN A 413 -12.17 -6.00 9.36
N GLN A 414 -12.38 -6.89 10.33
CA GLN A 414 -12.16 -6.65 11.76
C GLN A 414 -11.14 -7.64 12.35
N PRO A 415 -10.46 -7.30 13.45
CA PRO A 415 -9.56 -8.23 14.13
C PRO A 415 -10.20 -9.61 14.37
N GLY A 416 -9.42 -10.67 14.08
CA GLY A 416 -9.87 -12.06 14.21
C GLY A 416 -10.76 -12.58 13.08
N THR A 417 -11.10 -11.75 12.08
CA THR A 417 -11.77 -12.19 10.86
C THR A 417 -10.76 -12.59 9.77
N GLU A 418 -11.22 -13.33 8.75
CA GLU A 418 -10.34 -14.05 7.81
C GLU A 418 -9.54 -13.12 6.91
N LEU A 419 -10.14 -12.00 6.47
CA LEU A 419 -9.53 -11.09 5.49
C LEU A 419 -8.97 -9.80 6.13
N TYR A 420 -9.02 -9.67 7.45
CA TYR A 420 -8.43 -8.52 8.15
C TYR A 420 -6.93 -8.45 7.86
N GLY A 421 -6.37 -7.28 7.56
CA GLY A 421 -4.94 -7.17 7.25
C GLY A 421 -4.47 -7.88 5.96
N ALA A 422 -5.37 -8.47 5.15
CA ALA A 422 -5.01 -9.19 3.93
C ALA A 422 -4.88 -8.24 2.71
N GLN A 423 -4.18 -7.11 2.87
CA GLN A 423 -4.06 -6.03 1.87
C GLN A 423 -3.64 -6.53 0.47
N SER A 424 -2.73 -7.50 0.43
CA SER A 424 -2.24 -8.11 -0.81
C SER A 424 -3.34 -8.72 -1.68
N LEU A 425 -4.42 -9.22 -1.08
CA LEU A 425 -5.59 -9.73 -1.81
C LEU A 425 -6.42 -8.60 -2.46
N TRP A 426 -6.25 -7.36 -1.99
CA TRP A 426 -7.09 -6.22 -2.35
C TRP A 426 -6.42 -5.31 -3.39
N GLU A 427 -5.10 -5.17 -3.31
CA GLU A 427 -4.34 -4.27 -4.20
C GLU A 427 -4.05 -4.89 -5.56
N TRP A 428 -3.83 -6.21 -5.59
CA TRP A 428 -3.06 -6.80 -6.68
C TRP A 428 -3.92 -7.38 -7.81
N CYS A 429 -5.14 -7.83 -7.49
CA CYS A 429 -6.00 -8.52 -8.45
C CYS A 429 -7.06 -7.60 -9.07
N LEU A 430 -7.81 -6.87 -8.24
CA LEU A 430 -8.93 -6.02 -8.63
C LEU A 430 -9.06 -4.99 -7.49
N SER A 431 -9.15 -3.69 -7.77
CA SER A 431 -9.50 -2.74 -6.71
C SER A 431 -10.90 -3.10 -6.19
N ARG A 432 -10.95 -3.74 -5.03
CA ARG A 432 -12.16 -4.29 -4.39
C ARG A 432 -12.46 -3.55 -3.09
N PRO A 433 -12.86 -2.26 -3.16
CA PRO A 433 -13.21 -1.49 -1.97
C PRO A 433 -14.43 -2.09 -1.23
N ASP A 434 -15.24 -2.92 -1.89
CA ASP A 434 -16.35 -3.65 -1.27
C ASP A 434 -15.88 -4.62 -0.17
N ILE A 435 -14.71 -5.25 -0.32
CA ILE A 435 -14.14 -6.12 0.73
C ILE A 435 -13.73 -5.27 1.96
N ALA A 436 -13.39 -3.99 1.77
CA ALA A 436 -13.19 -3.00 2.84
C ALA A 436 -14.40 -2.83 3.74
N ASP A 437 -15.59 -2.97 3.18
CA ASP A 437 -16.85 -2.89 3.89
C ASP A 437 -17.30 -4.25 4.46
N GLY A 438 -16.49 -5.30 4.31
CA GLY A 438 -16.74 -6.65 4.85
C GLY A 438 -17.54 -7.56 3.92
N GLU A 439 -17.70 -7.21 2.65
CA GLU A 439 -18.30 -8.06 1.62
C GLU A 439 -17.46 -9.33 1.36
N PRO A 440 -18.07 -10.41 0.81
CA PRO A 440 -17.33 -11.63 0.47
C PRO A 440 -16.27 -11.38 -0.61
N LEU A 441 -15.19 -12.19 -0.55
CA LEU A 441 -14.14 -12.21 -1.56
C LEU A 441 -14.69 -12.36 -2.98
N GLY A 442 -15.69 -13.23 -3.15
CA GLY A 442 -16.45 -13.40 -4.39
C GLY A 442 -15.76 -14.26 -5.45
N CYS A 443 -14.55 -14.75 -5.19
CA CYS A 443 -13.82 -15.72 -6.00
C CYS A 443 -12.95 -16.61 -5.11
N TRP A 444 -12.43 -17.71 -5.66
CA TRP A 444 -11.37 -18.46 -4.97
C TRP A 444 -10.06 -17.70 -5.04
N ASP A 445 -9.27 -17.72 -3.97
CA ASP A 445 -7.92 -17.16 -3.95
C ASP A 445 -6.91 -18.15 -3.38
N LEU A 446 -5.75 -18.30 -4.03
CA LEU A 446 -4.61 -19.09 -3.55
C LEU A 446 -3.45 -18.14 -3.28
N TYR A 447 -3.27 -17.80 -2.00
CA TYR A 447 -2.30 -16.84 -1.52
C TYR A 447 -0.96 -17.48 -1.16
N ASN A 448 0.13 -17.06 -1.80
CA ASN A 448 1.50 -17.45 -1.51
C ASN A 448 2.08 -16.60 -0.37
N LEU A 449 2.27 -17.21 0.80
CA LEU A 449 2.77 -16.52 2.00
C LEU A 449 4.24 -16.09 1.90
N THR A 450 5.02 -16.66 0.98
CA THR A 450 6.46 -16.38 0.89
C THR A 450 6.74 -15.07 0.15
N SER A 451 5.97 -14.76 -0.88
CA SER A 451 6.14 -13.55 -1.71
C SER A 451 4.98 -12.57 -1.60
N GLY A 452 3.90 -12.95 -0.92
CA GLY A 452 2.75 -12.09 -0.71
C GLY A 452 1.90 -11.85 -1.97
N ILE A 453 1.83 -12.84 -2.85
CA ILE A 453 1.12 -12.80 -4.14
C ILE A 453 0.03 -13.87 -4.20
N GLY A 454 -1.05 -13.65 -4.95
CA GLY A 454 -2.20 -14.56 -4.99
C GLY A 454 -2.71 -14.88 -6.39
N PHE A 455 -3.18 -16.10 -6.60
CA PHE A 455 -3.94 -16.50 -7.79
C PHE A 455 -5.43 -16.43 -7.49
N PHE A 456 -6.26 -16.14 -8.47
CA PHE A 456 -7.72 -16.05 -8.28
C PHE A 456 -8.51 -16.76 -9.37
N SER A 457 -9.71 -17.26 -9.06
CA SER A 457 -10.61 -17.77 -10.10
C SER A 457 -11.27 -16.64 -10.88
N ASP A 458 -11.45 -16.84 -12.20
CA ASP A 458 -12.39 -16.06 -13.00
C ASP A 458 -13.80 -16.63 -12.74
N ASP A 459 -14.68 -15.83 -12.15
CA ASP A 459 -16.12 -16.14 -12.01
C ASP A 459 -16.96 -15.47 -13.11
#